data_AF-A0A3C0GGK3-F1
#
_entry.id   AF-A0A3C0GGK3-F1
#
_cell.length_a   1.000
_cell.length_b   1.000
_cell.length_c   1.000
_cell.angle_alpha   90.00
_cell.angle_beta   90.00
_cell.angle_gamma   90.00
#
_symmetry.space_group_name_H-M   'P 1'
#
loop_
_entity.id
_entity.type
_entity.pdbx_description
1 polymer ?
#
loop_
_entity_poly.entity_id
_entity_poly.type
_entity_poly.pdbx_seq_one_letter_code
_entity_poly.pdbx_strand_id
1 'polypeptide(L)'
;PNNVVANKSNPINLLKEIFVEELKFESGVVEIWDANEEIELISVASLGLHLKDVATDPETITKYVPFTFSNYQIELAQFKAPLGEYENLQMASLVMNNSSIDMTDISLLTKYSKAELSKQITYERDHVSLTIPAISINDHNYVANKDSLQINFKEVKLIEPNLEIYRDKSPLEDFSTKPLYGTLLRRLPFIIAIDTILIQQG
;
A
#
# COMPACT_ATOMS: atom_id res chain seq x y z
N PRO A 1 -21.43 2.39 -6.03
CA PRO A 1 -21.00 1.96 -7.39
C PRO A 1 -20.76 0.46 -7.40
N ASN A 2 -21.49 -0.27 -8.24
CA ASN A 2 -21.39 -1.71 -8.38
C ASN A 2 -19.99 -2.07 -8.90
N ASN A 3 -19.11 -2.55 -8.02
CA ASN A 3 -17.86 -3.20 -8.42
C ASN A 3 -18.22 -4.58 -8.97
N VAL A 4 -18.64 -4.62 -10.23
CA VAL A 4 -18.61 -5.85 -11.01
C VAL A 4 -17.14 -6.13 -11.26
N VAL A 5 -16.52 -6.91 -10.38
CA VAL A 5 -15.20 -7.48 -10.62
C VAL A 5 -15.35 -8.35 -11.86
N ALA A 6 -14.85 -7.84 -12.98
CA ALA A 6 -14.81 -8.60 -14.21
C ALA A 6 -13.83 -9.76 -13.99
N ASN A 7 -14.33 -10.91 -13.55
CA ASN A 7 -13.66 -12.19 -13.66
C ASN A 7 -13.52 -12.52 -15.15
N LYS A 8 -12.61 -11.84 -15.84
CA LYS A 8 -12.15 -12.26 -17.17
C LYS A 8 -11.36 -13.54 -16.96
N SER A 9 -11.95 -14.67 -17.37
CA SER A 9 -11.24 -15.94 -17.53
C SER A 9 -9.92 -15.68 -18.25
N ASN A 10 -8.80 -16.12 -17.67
CA ASN A 10 -7.51 -16.03 -18.32
C ASN A 10 -7.60 -16.78 -19.67
N PRO A 11 -7.34 -16.13 -20.83
CA PRO A 11 -7.46 -16.76 -22.15
C PRO A 11 -6.35 -17.79 -22.43
N ILE A 12 -5.36 -17.90 -21.54
CA ILE A 12 -4.20 -18.78 -21.69
C ILE A 12 -4.59 -20.20 -21.30
N ASN A 13 -4.50 -21.14 -22.25
CA ASN A 13 -4.65 -22.57 -22.01
C ASN A 13 -3.28 -23.25 -22.08
N LEU A 14 -2.73 -23.57 -20.91
CA LEU A 14 -1.47 -24.32 -20.81
C LEU A 14 -1.72 -25.82 -21.06
N LEU A 15 -0.80 -26.45 -21.80
CA LEU A 15 -0.85 -27.90 -22.05
C LEU A 15 0.03 -28.70 -21.11
N LYS A 16 1.02 -28.05 -20.49
CA LYS A 16 2.01 -28.64 -19.59
C LYS A 16 2.39 -27.64 -18.51
N GLU A 17 2.97 -28.16 -17.45
CA GLU A 17 3.60 -27.35 -16.41
C GLU A 17 4.78 -26.55 -16.99
N ILE A 18 4.92 -25.32 -16.52
CA ILE A 18 6.10 -24.50 -16.69
C ILE A 18 6.72 -24.35 -15.30
N PHE A 19 7.99 -24.67 -15.18
CA PHE A 19 8.77 -24.51 -13.97
C PHE A 19 10.00 -23.63 -14.24
N VAL A 20 10.25 -22.69 -13.34
CA VAL A 20 11.39 -21.77 -13.36
C VAL A 20 11.99 -21.77 -11.95
N GLU A 21 13.24 -22.21 -11.84
CA GLU A 21 13.95 -22.31 -10.55
C GLU A 21 14.08 -20.93 -9.88
N GLU A 22 14.45 -19.91 -10.65
CA GLU A 22 14.68 -18.57 -10.14
C GLU A 22 14.17 -17.53 -11.14
N LEU A 23 13.32 -16.60 -10.68
CA LEU A 23 12.87 -15.45 -11.45
C LEU A 23 13.33 -14.18 -10.73
N LYS A 24 14.18 -13.41 -11.40
CA LYS A 24 14.72 -12.15 -10.90
C LYS A 24 14.33 -11.00 -11.80
N PHE A 25 13.79 -9.96 -11.19
CA PHE A 25 13.54 -8.68 -11.79
C PHE A 25 14.28 -7.64 -10.95
N GLU A 26 15.21 -6.94 -11.57
CA GLU A 26 16.11 -6.01 -10.88
C GLU A 26 15.91 -4.60 -11.45
N SER A 27 15.89 -3.61 -10.55
CA SER A 27 15.87 -2.18 -10.90
C SER A 27 14.72 -1.76 -11.83
N GLY A 28 13.54 -2.35 -11.67
CA GLY A 28 12.37 -1.92 -12.42
C GLY A 28 11.83 -0.59 -11.94
N VAL A 29 11.24 0.20 -12.83
CA VAL A 29 10.55 1.44 -12.48
C VAL A 29 9.05 1.20 -12.60
N VAL A 30 8.27 1.68 -11.64
CA VAL A 30 6.80 1.61 -11.68
C VAL A 30 6.25 3.01 -11.60
N GLU A 31 5.49 3.38 -12.64
CA GLU A 31 4.74 4.64 -12.69
C GLU A 31 3.30 4.31 -13.09
N ILE A 32 2.35 4.78 -12.29
CA ILE A 32 0.92 4.64 -12.57
C ILE A 32 0.34 6.03 -12.61
N TRP A 33 -0.29 6.37 -13.74
CA TRP A 33 -0.88 7.67 -13.99
C TRP A 33 -2.40 7.58 -13.97
N ASP A 34 -3.06 8.69 -13.70
CA ASP A 34 -4.50 8.81 -13.89
C ASP A 34 -4.87 8.74 -15.39
N ALA A 35 -6.17 8.64 -15.69
CA ALA A 35 -6.64 8.42 -17.06
C ALA A 35 -6.26 9.55 -18.04
N ASN A 36 -5.99 10.75 -17.52
CA ASN A 36 -5.61 11.93 -18.31
C ASN A 36 -4.10 12.18 -18.33
N GLU A 37 -3.29 11.35 -17.64
CA GLU A 37 -1.84 11.52 -17.51
C GLU A 37 -1.40 12.85 -16.86
N GLU A 38 -2.24 13.40 -15.97
CA GLU A 38 -1.96 14.66 -15.26
C GLU A 38 -1.39 14.42 -13.87
N ILE A 39 -1.74 13.29 -13.24
CA ILE A 39 -1.35 12.96 -11.87
C ILE A 39 -0.70 11.58 -11.84
N GLU A 40 0.55 11.54 -11.40
CA GLU A 40 1.23 10.29 -11.04
C GLU A 40 0.63 9.76 -9.73
N LEU A 41 -0.16 8.70 -9.81
CA LEU A 41 -0.87 8.07 -8.70
C LEU A 41 0.04 7.19 -7.85
N ILE A 42 1.01 6.52 -8.48
CA ILE A 42 2.05 5.73 -7.81
C ILE A 42 3.36 5.92 -8.58
N SER A 43 4.43 6.18 -7.83
CA SER A 43 5.81 6.23 -8.33
C SER A 43 6.70 5.34 -7.48
N VAL A 44 7.49 4.49 -8.11
CA VAL A 44 8.55 3.69 -7.47
C VAL A 44 9.79 3.75 -8.35
N ALA A 45 10.87 4.31 -7.82
CA ALA A 45 12.11 4.51 -8.57
C ALA A 45 12.89 3.20 -8.80
N SER A 46 12.75 2.23 -7.91
CA SER A 46 13.33 0.89 -8.08
C SER A 46 12.44 -0.17 -7.43
N LEU A 47 12.10 -1.19 -8.21
CA LEU A 47 11.42 -2.42 -7.83
C LEU A 47 12.38 -3.59 -8.10
N GLY A 48 12.76 -4.28 -7.04
CA GLY A 48 13.36 -5.60 -7.07
C GLY A 48 12.31 -6.65 -6.74
N LEU A 49 12.22 -7.71 -7.55
CA LEU A 49 11.43 -8.90 -7.26
C LEU A 49 12.27 -10.13 -7.53
N HIS A 50 12.37 -10.98 -6.52
CA HIS A 50 13.06 -12.26 -6.63
C HIS A 50 12.12 -13.36 -6.15
N LEU A 51 11.83 -14.33 -7.02
CA LEU A 51 11.00 -15.49 -6.73
C LEU A 51 11.80 -16.77 -6.95
N LYS A 52 11.55 -17.78 -6.10
CA LYS A 52 12.09 -19.13 -6.24
C LYS A 52 11.01 -20.17 -6.47
N ASP A 53 11.38 -21.22 -7.19
CA ASP A 53 10.53 -22.37 -7.53
C ASP A 53 9.20 -21.92 -8.12
N VAL A 54 9.26 -21.04 -9.12
CA VAL A 54 8.07 -20.51 -9.78
C VAL A 54 7.48 -21.56 -10.69
N ALA A 55 6.22 -21.94 -10.45
CA ALA A 55 5.53 -22.94 -11.25
C ALA A 55 4.14 -22.46 -11.68
N THR A 56 3.71 -22.90 -12.86
CA THR A 56 2.31 -22.77 -13.28
C THR A 56 1.91 -23.97 -14.13
N ASP A 57 0.64 -24.31 -14.07
CA ASP A 57 0.05 -25.49 -14.70
C ASP A 57 -1.34 -25.13 -15.29
N PRO A 58 -1.98 -26.04 -16.05
CA PRO A 58 -3.28 -25.76 -16.67
C PRO A 58 -4.41 -25.38 -15.70
N GLU A 59 -4.34 -25.81 -14.44
CA GLU A 59 -5.28 -25.42 -13.39
C GLU A 59 -4.87 -24.06 -12.79
N THR A 60 -3.61 -23.91 -12.41
CA THR A 60 -3.09 -22.74 -11.69
C THR A 60 -3.15 -21.46 -12.53
N ILE A 61 -2.90 -21.53 -13.84
CA ILE A 61 -2.95 -20.37 -14.74
C ILE A 61 -4.33 -19.69 -14.79
N THR A 62 -5.39 -20.41 -14.45
CA THR A 62 -6.77 -19.90 -14.44
C THR A 62 -7.14 -19.14 -13.16
N LYS A 63 -6.28 -19.20 -12.13
CA LYS A 63 -6.50 -18.57 -10.82
C LYS A 63 -6.15 -17.07 -10.88
N TYR A 64 -6.60 -16.33 -9.85
CA TYR A 64 -6.30 -14.89 -9.72
C TYR A 64 -4.79 -14.61 -9.67
N VAL A 65 -4.05 -15.44 -8.95
CA VAL A 65 -2.59 -15.48 -9.01
C VAL A 65 -2.20 -16.70 -9.84
N PRO A 66 -1.73 -16.53 -11.09
CA PRO A 66 -1.64 -17.60 -12.07
C PRO A 66 -0.33 -18.41 -11.99
N PHE A 67 0.33 -18.41 -10.84
CA PHE A 67 1.56 -19.16 -10.57
C PHE A 67 1.74 -19.36 -9.05
N THR A 68 2.58 -20.33 -8.67
CA THR A 68 3.05 -20.56 -7.31
C THR A 68 4.53 -20.21 -7.19
N PHE A 69 5.02 -20.07 -5.96
CA PHE A 69 6.43 -19.84 -5.62
C PHE A 69 6.69 -20.34 -4.19
N SER A 70 7.92 -20.74 -3.88
CA SER A 70 8.32 -21.16 -2.54
C SER A 70 8.78 -19.98 -1.67
N ASN A 71 9.59 -19.11 -2.26
CA ASN A 71 10.14 -17.93 -1.61
C ASN A 71 10.02 -16.69 -2.48
N TYR A 72 9.94 -15.55 -1.82
CA TYR A 72 9.98 -14.26 -2.47
C TYR A 72 10.81 -13.25 -1.67
N GLN A 73 11.35 -12.28 -2.39
CA GLN A 73 11.91 -11.05 -1.85
C GLN A 73 11.48 -9.89 -2.76
N ILE A 74 10.90 -8.88 -2.15
CA ILE A 74 10.44 -7.65 -2.79
C ILE A 74 11.21 -6.50 -2.17
N GLU A 75 11.78 -5.66 -3.02
CA GLU A 75 12.50 -4.46 -2.63
C GLU A 75 11.92 -3.27 -3.38
N LEU A 76 11.52 -2.22 -2.66
CA LEU A 76 11.06 -0.96 -3.25
C LEU A 76 11.96 0.16 -2.75
N ALA A 77 12.29 1.10 -3.64
CA ALA A 77 12.96 2.34 -3.28
C ALA A 77 12.18 3.56 -3.77
N GLN A 78 12.13 4.59 -2.92
CA GLN A 78 11.55 5.90 -3.20
C GLN A 78 10.09 5.82 -3.67
N PHE A 79 9.26 5.10 -2.92
CA PHE A 79 7.82 5.04 -3.17
C PHE A 79 7.19 6.41 -2.89
N LYS A 80 6.31 6.87 -3.79
CA LYS A 80 5.50 8.08 -3.62
C LYS A 80 4.09 7.84 -4.16
N ALA A 81 3.09 8.37 -3.45
CA ALA A 81 1.72 8.39 -3.91
C ALA A 81 0.96 9.61 -3.35
N PRO A 82 0.28 10.41 -4.17
CA PRO A 82 -0.68 11.39 -3.67
C PRO A 82 -1.87 10.67 -3.03
N LEU A 83 -2.23 11.07 -1.81
CA LEU A 83 -3.42 10.58 -1.11
C LEU A 83 -4.50 11.65 -1.16
N GLY A 84 -5.35 11.54 -2.17
CA GLY A 84 -6.36 12.56 -2.46
C GLY A 84 -5.73 13.90 -2.85
N GLU A 85 -6.48 14.97 -2.63
CA GLU A 85 -6.11 16.29 -3.13
C GLU A 85 -4.95 16.93 -2.35
N TYR A 86 -4.82 16.65 -1.04
CA TYR A 86 -4.00 17.48 -0.16
C TYR A 86 -2.80 16.77 0.48
N GLU A 87 -2.72 15.44 0.46
CA GLU A 87 -1.64 14.70 1.12
C GLU A 87 -0.74 13.99 0.11
N ASN A 88 0.52 13.82 0.48
CA ASN A 88 1.45 12.91 -0.17
C ASN A 88 1.95 11.87 0.84
N LEU A 89 1.88 10.61 0.45
CA LEU A 89 2.55 9.50 1.13
C LEU A 89 3.87 9.23 0.42
N GLN A 90 4.93 9.08 1.21
CA GLN A 90 6.26 8.70 0.71
C GLN A 90 6.88 7.66 1.64
N MET A 91 7.78 6.85 1.08
CA MET A 91 8.56 5.86 1.82
C MET A 91 9.90 5.69 1.13
N ALA A 92 11.00 5.75 1.89
CA ALA A 92 12.34 5.65 1.32
C ALA A 92 12.65 4.24 0.82
N SER A 93 12.34 3.23 1.63
CA SER A 93 12.54 1.83 1.24
C SER A 93 11.52 0.89 1.86
N LEU A 94 11.28 -0.23 1.17
CA LEU A 94 10.59 -1.40 1.70
C LEU A 94 11.38 -2.65 1.30
N VAL A 95 11.65 -3.53 2.25
CA VAL A 95 12.18 -4.87 2.01
C VAL A 95 11.21 -5.86 2.63
N MET A 96 10.75 -6.81 1.84
CA MET A 96 9.73 -7.77 2.24
C MET A 96 10.09 -9.15 1.74
N ASN A 97 10.02 -10.15 2.61
CA ASN A 97 10.26 -11.56 2.31
C ASN A 97 9.13 -12.42 2.89
N ASN A 98 9.26 -13.75 2.90
CA ASN A 98 8.24 -14.65 3.44
C ASN A 98 7.87 -14.44 4.93
N SER A 99 8.70 -13.73 5.70
CA SER A 99 8.60 -13.64 7.17
C SER A 99 8.51 -12.22 7.69
N SER A 100 9.27 -11.29 7.10
CA SER A 100 9.36 -9.91 7.58
C SER A 100 9.02 -8.89 6.50
N ILE A 101 8.56 -7.72 6.95
CA ILE A 101 8.44 -6.51 6.17
C ILE A 101 9.12 -5.41 6.97
N ASP A 102 10.11 -4.76 6.36
CA ASP A 102 10.83 -3.64 6.94
C ASP A 102 10.67 -2.43 6.01
N MET A 103 10.24 -1.31 6.58
CA MET A 103 10.02 -0.06 5.85
C MET A 103 10.75 1.08 6.54
N THR A 104 11.35 1.98 5.76
CA THR A 104 12.09 3.13 6.29
C THR A 104 11.54 4.46 5.78
N ASP A 105 11.59 5.46 6.66
CA ASP A 105 11.27 6.86 6.41
C ASP A 105 9.89 7.04 5.74
N ILE A 106 8.85 6.49 6.37
CA ILE A 106 7.48 6.73 5.94
C ILE A 106 7.11 8.16 6.33
N SER A 107 6.54 8.92 5.39
CA SER A 107 5.96 10.22 5.68
C SER A 107 4.61 10.41 4.99
N LEU A 108 3.64 10.94 5.75
CA LEU A 108 2.35 11.39 5.25
C LEU A 108 2.22 12.87 5.58
N LEU A 109 2.37 13.71 4.56
CA LEU A 109 2.47 15.15 4.70
C LEU A 109 1.40 15.85 3.88
N THR A 110 0.76 16.88 4.46
CA THR A 110 -0.03 17.82 3.68
C THR A 110 0.89 18.58 2.72
N LYS A 111 0.49 18.64 1.43
CA LYS A 111 1.24 19.22 0.31
C LYS A 111 1.56 20.71 0.48
N TYR A 112 0.72 21.41 1.24
CA TYR A 112 0.77 22.86 1.44
C TYR A 112 1.24 23.18 2.85
N SER A 113 1.93 24.30 3.03
CA SER A 113 2.18 24.82 4.38
C SER A 113 0.88 25.19 5.09
N LYS A 114 0.91 25.30 6.42
CA LYS A 114 -0.24 25.70 7.25
C LYS A 114 -0.96 26.95 6.70
N ALA A 115 -0.21 27.98 6.31
CA ALA A 115 -0.77 29.23 5.81
C ALA A 115 -1.29 29.14 4.36
N GLU A 116 -0.67 28.32 3.52
CA GLU A 116 -1.16 28.08 2.16
C GLU A 116 -2.43 27.24 2.18
N LEU A 117 -2.48 26.20 3.02
CA LEU A 117 -3.66 25.36 3.17
C LEU A 117 -4.87 26.20 3.57
N SER A 118 -4.76 27.06 4.58
CA SER A 118 -5.83 27.95 5.02
C SER A 118 -6.38 28.86 3.92
N LYS A 119 -5.56 29.20 2.90
CA LYS A 119 -6.01 30.01 1.76
C LYS A 119 -6.68 29.19 0.66
N GLN A 120 -6.38 27.90 0.58
CA GLN A 120 -6.92 26.99 -0.46
C GLN A 120 -8.26 26.38 -0.04
N ILE A 121 -8.46 26.16 1.25
CA ILE A 121 -9.66 25.48 1.77
C ILE A 121 -10.79 26.45 2.08
N THR A 122 -12.02 26.06 1.73
CA THR A 122 -13.24 26.78 2.14
C THR A 122 -13.68 26.40 3.55
N TYR A 123 -13.51 25.13 3.90
CA TYR A 123 -13.92 24.56 5.18
C TYR A 123 -12.73 24.10 6.00
N GLU A 124 -12.86 24.12 7.32
CA GLU A 124 -11.83 23.70 8.25
C GLU A 124 -11.33 22.28 7.97
N ARG A 125 -10.00 22.14 7.95
CA ARG A 125 -9.31 20.89 7.63
C ARG A 125 -8.01 20.78 8.43
N ASP A 126 -7.61 19.56 8.72
CA ASP A 126 -6.31 19.27 9.31
C ASP A 126 -5.17 19.41 8.30
N HIS A 127 -4.13 20.12 8.72
CA HIS A 127 -2.79 19.98 8.21
C HIS A 127 -2.10 18.84 8.98
N VAL A 128 -1.66 17.82 8.27
CA VAL A 128 -1.07 16.59 8.83
C VAL A 128 0.41 16.54 8.48
N SER A 129 1.23 16.22 9.47
CA SER A 129 2.63 15.83 9.29
C SER A 129 2.91 14.61 10.15
N LEU A 130 2.83 13.43 9.52
CA LEU A 130 3.21 12.16 10.14
C LEU A 130 4.54 11.71 9.54
N THR A 131 5.50 11.39 10.39
CA THR A 131 6.78 10.77 10.01
C THR A 131 7.02 9.55 10.87
N ILE A 132 7.44 8.44 10.27
CA ILE A 132 7.77 7.20 10.96
C ILE A 132 9.11 6.70 10.39
N PRO A 133 10.22 6.89 11.12
CA PRO A 133 11.55 6.48 10.66
C PRO A 133 11.67 5.00 10.30
N ALA A 134 11.05 4.11 11.10
CA ALA A 134 11.06 2.69 10.79
C ALA A 134 9.77 1.99 11.20
N ILE A 135 9.32 1.08 10.34
CA ILE A 135 8.27 0.12 10.63
C ILE A 135 8.83 -1.27 10.36
N SER A 136 8.68 -2.16 11.34
CA SER A 136 9.04 -3.58 11.20
C SER A 136 7.81 -4.44 11.47
N ILE A 137 7.61 -5.46 10.65
CA ILE A 137 6.52 -6.42 10.78
C ILE A 137 7.15 -7.79 10.77
N ASN A 138 6.89 -8.56 11.83
CA ASN A 138 7.30 -9.96 11.93
C ASN A 138 6.08 -10.86 11.82
N ASP A 139 6.23 -11.98 11.15
CA ASP A 139 5.18 -12.98 10.91
C ASP A 139 3.95 -12.34 10.23
N HIS A 140 4.01 -12.32 8.90
CA HIS A 140 2.88 -11.93 8.08
C HIS A 140 2.46 -13.07 7.15
N ASN A 141 1.20 -13.06 6.74
CA ASN A 141 0.73 -13.98 5.71
C ASN A 141 -0.42 -13.37 4.92
N TYR A 142 -0.69 -14.01 3.79
CA TYR A 142 -1.71 -13.58 2.84
C TYR A 142 -2.64 -14.74 2.56
N VAL A 143 -3.94 -14.46 2.55
CA VAL A 143 -4.96 -15.42 2.12
C VAL A 143 -5.70 -14.81 0.94
N ALA A 144 -5.43 -15.34 -0.25
CA ALA A 144 -6.16 -15.00 -1.46
C ALA A 144 -7.36 -15.97 -1.60
N ASN A 145 -8.57 -15.42 -1.46
CA ASN A 145 -9.81 -16.10 -1.81
C ASN A 145 -10.27 -15.64 -3.20
N LYS A 146 -11.28 -16.30 -3.78
CA LYS A 146 -11.78 -15.98 -5.13
C LYS A 146 -12.04 -14.49 -5.37
N ASP A 147 -12.55 -13.78 -4.37
CA ASP A 147 -13.01 -12.39 -4.50
C ASP A 147 -12.34 -11.41 -3.52
N SER A 148 -11.36 -11.86 -2.72
CA SER A 148 -10.72 -10.98 -1.73
C SER A 148 -9.31 -11.41 -1.38
N LEU A 149 -8.47 -10.41 -1.12
CA LEU A 149 -7.17 -10.57 -0.51
C LEU A 149 -7.27 -10.18 0.97
N GLN A 150 -6.87 -11.09 1.84
CA GLN A 150 -6.69 -10.82 3.26
C GLN A 150 -5.19 -10.79 3.60
N ILE A 151 -4.78 -9.74 4.30
CA ILE A 151 -3.42 -9.53 4.78
C ILE A 151 -3.43 -9.64 6.31
N ASN A 152 -2.58 -10.51 6.86
CA ASN A 152 -2.49 -10.73 8.29
C ASN A 152 -1.10 -10.33 8.79
N PHE A 153 -1.07 -9.53 9.85
CA PHE A 153 0.14 -9.12 10.56
C PHE A 153 0.02 -9.55 12.02
N LYS A 154 0.99 -10.32 12.51
CA LYS A 154 1.02 -10.69 13.92
C LYS A 154 1.47 -9.53 14.79
N GLU A 155 2.57 -8.88 14.41
CA GLU A 155 3.10 -7.73 15.13
C GLU A 155 3.56 -6.67 14.15
N VAL A 156 3.06 -5.44 14.31
CA VAL A 156 3.54 -4.25 13.62
C VAL A 156 4.21 -3.34 14.64
N LYS A 157 5.49 -3.08 14.47
CA LYS A 157 6.28 -2.21 15.34
C LYS A 157 6.61 -0.90 14.62
N LEU A 158 6.15 0.22 15.18
CA LEU A 158 6.44 1.58 14.75
C LEU A 158 7.53 2.16 15.66
N ILE A 159 8.64 2.59 15.08
CA ILE A 159 9.76 3.22 15.80
C ILE A 159 9.70 4.73 15.59
N GLU A 160 9.70 5.47 16.69
CA GLU A 160 9.74 6.94 16.72
C GLU A 160 8.70 7.62 15.82
N PRO A 161 7.42 7.17 15.81
CA PRO A 161 6.42 7.88 15.04
C PRO A 161 6.21 9.27 15.63
N ASN A 162 6.27 10.29 14.79
CA ASN A 162 5.94 11.67 15.16
C ASN A 162 4.74 12.14 14.34
N LEU A 163 3.67 12.54 15.03
CA LEU A 163 2.45 13.05 14.42
C LEU A 163 2.18 14.47 14.89
N GLU A 164 2.24 15.42 13.96
CA GLU A 164 1.78 16.78 14.17
C GLU A 164 0.50 17.02 13.39
N ILE A 165 -0.52 17.49 14.09
CA ILE A 165 -1.79 17.94 13.51
C ILE A 165 -1.99 19.40 13.87
N TYR A 166 -2.31 20.20 12.86
CA TYR A 166 -2.69 21.60 13.03
C TYR A 166 -3.99 21.87 12.29
N ARG A 167 -4.90 22.62 12.91
CA ARG A 167 -6.13 23.08 12.27
C ARG A 167 -6.28 24.57 12.49
N ASP A 168 -6.41 25.30 11.40
CA ASP A 168 -6.83 26.70 11.42
C ASP A 168 -8.36 26.76 11.59
N LYS A 169 -8.82 27.60 12.53
CA LYS A 169 -10.24 27.81 12.84
C LYS A 169 -10.85 29.06 12.20
N SER A 170 -10.12 29.70 11.30
CA SER A 170 -10.62 30.85 10.53
C SER A 170 -11.50 30.49 9.33
N PRO A 171 -11.31 29.34 8.62
CA PRO A 171 -12.25 28.89 7.58
C PRO A 171 -13.62 28.50 8.13
N LEU A 172 -14.59 28.24 7.26
CA LEU A 172 -15.93 27.83 7.68
C LEU A 172 -15.90 26.45 8.34
N GLU A 173 -16.67 26.27 9.40
CA GLU A 173 -16.78 24.97 10.05
C GLU A 173 -17.45 23.94 9.11
N ASP A 174 -16.91 22.72 9.06
CA ASP A 174 -17.51 21.60 8.34
C ASP A 174 -18.47 20.83 9.27
N PHE A 175 -19.78 20.97 9.03
CA PHE A 175 -20.83 20.27 9.78
C PHE A 175 -21.11 18.85 9.26
N SER A 176 -20.31 18.34 8.31
CA SER A 176 -20.47 16.98 7.81
C SER A 176 -20.19 15.94 8.90
N THR A 177 -20.94 14.83 8.84
CA THR A 177 -20.74 13.73 9.79
C THR A 177 -19.56 12.88 9.36
N LYS A 178 -18.45 12.97 10.10
CA LYS A 178 -17.26 12.15 9.83
C LYS A 178 -17.56 10.69 10.17
N PRO A 179 -17.32 9.74 9.25
CA PRO A 179 -17.50 8.33 9.55
C PRO A 179 -16.51 7.91 10.65
N LEU A 180 -16.94 6.99 11.52
CA LEU A 180 -16.07 6.40 12.53
C LEU A 180 -14.91 5.67 11.87
N TYR A 181 -13.73 5.67 12.51
CA TYR A 181 -12.54 4.98 11.99
C TYR A 181 -12.79 3.50 11.70
N GLY A 182 -13.52 2.79 12.57
CA GLY A 182 -13.88 1.39 12.32
C GLY A 182 -14.75 1.21 11.07
N THR A 183 -15.56 2.21 10.69
CA THR A 183 -16.31 2.20 9.44
C THR A 183 -15.40 2.38 8.23
N LEU A 184 -14.37 3.23 8.34
CA LEU A 184 -13.37 3.39 7.27
C LEU A 184 -12.58 2.10 7.05
N LEU A 185 -12.10 1.46 8.12
CA LEU A 185 -11.37 0.19 8.04
C LEU A 185 -12.19 -0.94 7.41
N ARG A 186 -13.49 -1.06 7.76
CA ARG A 186 -14.38 -2.07 7.16
C ARG A 186 -14.73 -1.83 5.70
N ARG A 187 -14.48 -0.62 5.16
CA ARG A 187 -14.77 -0.24 3.77
C ARG A 187 -13.56 -0.38 2.85
N LEU A 188 -12.40 -0.81 3.37
CA LEU A 188 -11.23 -1.05 2.55
C LEU A 188 -11.53 -2.14 1.49
N PRO A 189 -10.94 -2.03 0.29
CA PRO A 189 -11.13 -3.01 -0.80
C PRO A 189 -10.40 -4.33 -0.55
N PHE A 190 -9.72 -4.47 0.59
CA PHE A 190 -9.04 -5.67 1.06
C PHE A 190 -9.28 -5.83 2.57
N ILE A 191 -9.05 -7.04 3.07
CA ILE A 191 -9.18 -7.34 4.50
C ILE A 191 -7.79 -7.23 5.13
N ILE A 192 -7.70 -6.52 6.25
CA ILE A 192 -6.49 -6.42 7.06
C ILE A 192 -6.79 -6.89 8.48
N ALA A 193 -5.94 -7.78 9.00
CA ALA A 193 -5.96 -8.20 10.39
C ALA A 193 -4.59 -7.93 11.03
N ILE A 194 -4.59 -7.23 12.15
CA ILE A 194 -3.39 -6.91 12.92
C ILE A 194 -3.65 -7.38 14.35
N ASP A 195 -2.82 -8.30 14.84
CA ASP A 195 -2.96 -8.82 16.21
C ASP A 195 -2.39 -7.83 17.23
N THR A 196 -1.14 -7.39 17.04
CA THR A 196 -0.48 -6.43 17.94
C THR A 196 0.16 -5.27 17.18
N ILE A 197 0.01 -4.05 17.72
CA ILE A 197 0.76 -2.87 17.30
C ILE A 197 1.60 -2.39 18.49
N LEU A 198 2.91 -2.28 18.28
CA LEU A 198 3.86 -1.74 19.25
C LEU A 198 4.37 -0.39 18.78
N ILE A 199 4.27 0.62 19.65
CA ILE A 199 4.86 1.94 19.42
C ILE A 199 6.04 2.08 20.36
N GLN A 200 7.21 2.37 19.81
CA GLN A 200 8.43 2.61 20.58
C GLN A 200 8.88 4.05 20.38
N GLN A 201 9.03 4.79 21.48
CA GLN A 201 9.57 6.14 21.48
C GLN A 201 8.77 7.14 20.62
N GLY A 202 7.43 7.07 20.68
CA GLY A 202 6.52 8.00 20.00
C GLY A 202 5.50 8.61 20.94
#